data_AF-A0A838U4B0-F1
#
_entry.id   AF-A0A838U4B0-F1
#
_cell.length_a   1.000
_cell.length_b   1.000
_cell.length_c   1.000
_cell.angle_alpha   90.00
_cell.angle_beta   90.00
_cell.angle_gamma   90.00
#
_symmetry.space_group_name_H-M   'P 1'
#
loop_
_entity.id
_entity.type
_entity.pdbx_description
1 polymer ?
#
loop_
_entity_poly.entity_id
_entity_poly.type
_entity_poly.pdbx_seq_one_letter_code
_entity_poly.pdbx_strand_id
1 'polypeptide(L)' 'MKCPKCDGTLVETDFEEIKIDVCNKCSGVWLDAGELTQIADHDKGAGWFGKLFT' A
#
# COMPACT_ATOMS: atom_id res chain seq x y z
N MET A 1 -0.55 6.75 11.21
CA MET A 1 0.63 7.66 11.23
C MET A 1 0.38 8.91 10.38
N LYS A 2 1.21 9.98 10.42
CA LYS A 2 1.02 11.13 9.50
C LYS A 2 1.48 10.77 8.08
N CYS A 3 0.72 11.19 7.08
CA CYS A 3 1.15 11.05 5.69
C CYS A 3 2.39 11.95 5.44
N PRO A 4 3.44 11.45 4.79
CA PRO A 4 4.61 12.28 4.48
C PRO A 4 4.41 13.15 3.23
N LYS A 5 3.38 12.89 2.43
CA LYS A 5 3.06 13.65 1.20
C LYS A 5 2.05 14.77 1.43
N CYS A 6 1.14 14.62 2.39
CA CYS A 6 0.08 15.58 2.67
C CYS A 6 -0.23 15.66 4.18
N ASP A 7 -1.20 16.47 4.57
CA ASP A 7 -1.68 16.64 5.95
C ASP A 7 -2.66 15.54 6.40
N GLY A 8 -2.85 14.50 5.60
CA GLY A 8 -3.68 13.35 5.93
C GLY A 8 -3.04 12.36 6.91
N THR A 9 -3.80 11.32 7.25
CA THR A 9 -3.38 10.25 8.15
C THR A 9 -3.32 8.93 7.39
N LEU A 10 -2.25 8.16 7.60
CA LEU A 10 -2.12 6.78 7.18
C LEU A 10 -2.98 5.89 8.07
N VAL A 11 -3.86 5.13 7.42
CA VAL A 11 -4.83 4.20 8.02
C VAL A 11 -4.50 2.78 7.53
N GLU A 12 -4.28 1.87 8.47
CA GLU A 12 -4.05 0.45 8.17
C GLU A 12 -5.30 -0.14 7.50
N THR A 13 -5.10 -0.82 6.38
CA THR A 13 -6.14 -1.46 5.57
C THR A 13 -5.66 -2.84 5.16
N ASP A 14 -6.53 -3.85 5.25
CA ASP A 14 -6.25 -5.18 4.72
C ASP A 14 -6.55 -5.23 3.22
N PHE A 15 -5.52 -5.45 2.39
CA PHE A 15 -5.64 -5.62 0.96
C PHE A 15 -5.09 -6.99 0.55
N GLU A 16 -5.97 -7.89 0.09
CA GLU A 16 -5.62 -9.27 -0.29
C GLU A 16 -4.74 -9.97 0.77
N GLU A 17 -5.14 -9.89 2.05
CA GLU A 17 -4.44 -10.48 3.20
C GLU A 17 -3.09 -9.82 3.56
N ILE A 18 -2.76 -8.71 2.90
CA ILE A 18 -1.58 -7.88 3.21
C ILE A 18 -2.07 -6.61 3.90
N LYS A 19 -1.51 -6.33 5.08
CA LYS A 19 -1.73 -5.05 5.77
C LYS A 19 -0.95 -3.97 5.04
N ILE A 20 -1.63 -2.90 4.66
CA ILE A 20 -1.01 -1.74 4.02
C ILE A 20 -1.51 -0.45 4.67
N ASP A 21 -0.66 0.57 4.71
CA ASP A 21 -1.02 1.87 5.24
C ASP A 21 -1.47 2.80 4.11
N VAL A 22 -2.75 3.17 4.08
CA VAL A 22 -3.30 4.05 3.03
C VAL A 22 -3.64 5.42 3.61
N CYS A 23 -3.19 6.47 2.93
CA CYS A 23 -3.57 7.83 3.31
C CYS A 23 -5.04 8.11 2.99
N ASN A 24 -5.81 8.52 4.00
CA ASN A 24 -7.22 8.88 3.86
C ASN A 24 -7.51 10.16 3.05
N LYS A 25 -6.48 10.89 2.60
CA LYS A 25 -6.63 12.18 1.90
C LYS A 25 -6.12 12.15 0.47
N CYS A 26 -4.91 11.64 0.25
CA CYS A 26 -4.27 11.63 -1.07
C CYS A 26 -4.17 10.23 -1.69
N SER A 27 -4.75 9.21 -1.05
CA SER A 27 -4.69 7.80 -1.47
C SER A 27 -3.26 7.27 -1.67
N GLY A 28 -2.27 7.87 -1.00
CA GLY A 28 -0.90 7.39 -1.03
C GLY A 28 -0.77 6.12 -0.21
N VAL A 29 -0.16 5.09 -0.79
CA VAL A 29 0.13 3.83 -0.11
C VAL A 29 1.53 3.89 0.48
N TRP A 30 1.64 3.50 1.74
CA TRP A 30 2.89 3.38 2.48
C TRP A 30 3.10 1.91 2.82
N LEU A 31 4.28 1.41 2.47
CA LEU A 31 4.68 0.01 2.65
C LEU A 31 5.97 -0.02 3.46
N ASP A 32 6.03 -0.90 4.44
CA ASP A 32 7.27 -1.20 5.15
C ASP A 32 8.20 -2.05 4.27
N ALA A 33 9.50 -2.01 4.56
CA ALA A 33 10.52 -2.68 3.73
C ALA A 33 10.29 -4.20 3.55
N GLY A 34 9.66 -4.85 4.53
CA GLY A 34 9.27 -6.26 4.45
C GLY A 34 7.98 -6.53 3.64
N GLU A 35 7.08 -5.56 3.56
CA GLU A 35 5.83 -5.67 2.80
C GLU A 35 6.10 -5.54 1.30
N LEU A 36 6.99 -4.62 0.91
CA LEU A 36 7.39 -4.45 -0.48
C LEU A 36 7.97 -5.75 -1.09
N THR A 37 8.68 -6.54 -0.29
CA THR A 37 9.25 -7.82 -0.75
C THR A 37 8.16 -8.88 -0.95
N GLN A 38 7.21 -8.99 0.00
CA GLN A 38 6.06 -9.90 -0.14
C GLN A 38 5.23 -9.56 -1.38
N ILE A 39 5.01 -8.27 -1.60
CA ILE A 39 4.31 -7.71 -2.75
C ILE A 39 5.05 -8.02 -4.06
N ALA A 40 6.36 -7.77 -4.12
CA ALA A 40 7.16 -8.01 -5.32
C ALA A 40 7.27 -9.49 -5.69
N ASP A 41 7.27 -10.39 -4.70
CA ASP A 41 7.24 -11.83 -4.94
C ASP A 41 5.86 -12.32 -5.43
N HIS A 42 4.76 -11.68 -4.98
CA HIS A 42 3.40 -11.99 -5.42
C HIS A 42 3.07 -11.46 -6.84
N ASP A 43 3.77 -10.43 -7.32
CA ASP A 43 3.51 -9.80 -8.63
C ASP A 43 4.06 -10.60 -9.83
N LYS A 44 4.78 -11.72 -9.62
CA LYS A 44 5.38 -12.53 -10.71
C LYS A 44 4.38 -13.18 -11.69
N GLY A 45 3.09 -12.89 -11.62
CA GLY A 45 2.12 -13.39 -12.60
C GLY A 45 0.78 -12.66 -12.75
N ALA A 46 0.45 -11.65 -11.94
CA ALA A 46 -0.96 -11.21 -11.83
C ALA A 46 -1.26 -9.71 -12.03
N GLY A 47 -0.28 -8.86 -12.37
CA GLY A 47 -0.54 -7.42 -12.56
C GLY A 47 -1.15 -6.78 -11.32
N TRP A 48 -0.71 -7.24 -10.15
CA TRP A 48 -1.29 -6.95 -8.85
C TRP A 48 -1.09 -5.47 -8.48
N PHE A 49 0.09 -4.91 -8.80
CA PHE A 49 0.34 -3.47 -8.71
C PHE A 49 -0.64 -2.64 -9.55
N GLY A 50 -1.11 -3.19 -10.69
CA GLY A 50 -2.08 -2.50 -11.54
C GLY A 50 -3.44 -2.31 -10.87
N LYS A 51 -3.88 -3.24 -10.02
CA LYS A 51 -5.15 -3.16 -9.30
C LYS A 51 -5.12 -2.24 -8.08
N LEU A 52 -3.93 -1.99 -7.52
CA LEU A 52 -3.76 -1.13 -6.36
C LEU A 52 -3.83 0.38 -6.73
N PHE A 53 -3.49 0.70 -7.98
CA PHE A 53 -3.37 2.08 -8.48
C PHE A 53 -4.33 2.43 -9.62
N THR A 54 -5.27 1.55 -9.96
CA THR A 54 -6.39 1.82 -10.90
C THR A 54 -7.67 2.07 -10.10
#